data_AF-A0A1R2ARN3-F1
#
_entry.id   AF-A0A1R2ARN3-F1
#
_cell.length_a   1.000
_cell.length_b   1.000
_cell.length_c   1.000
_cell.angle_alpha   90.00
_cell.angle_beta   90.00
_cell.angle_gamma   90.00
#
_symmetry.space_group_name_H-M   'P 1'
#
loop_
_entity.id
_entity.type
_entity.pdbx_description
1 polymer ?
#
loop_
_entity_poly.entity_id
_entity_poly.type
_entity_poly.pdbx_seq_one_letter_code
_entity_poly.pdbx_strand_id
1 'polypeptide(L)'
;MNSTHFSLDSSCLRKLISAQVSSPPSQKNKIVGPLKFISVNKGIRSLQASPPDQRSPFSSGSTSPNIGPGKYHPNINDHSPSFEFSRCKRFGSGDFFAHLFLHKEKTEKDKKKLKERIGKNKEEAFKSREERTKLVQARATMYEIRGEVTRTAKKNLEQEKKAKISMNLKDKFRRYRYRMRLPELAVIKKSWIALVSVIAFGTICRLRVGMKKITKKNVRHFLEWFILISKCIGKFVRLNKKLKYEKSMRVISINLLKPIKFWLKSRRKHHLRVVTGLIEQSLTKCIFDKLITQWKNKIVTIQRNFRIAIFFKISLYESLINKWNKAELEVFKKTSTKHFRRRRAISISNIKQERSIEGCSSIPTDIKLYYMKEYIKTRVKNFTREYNTYKVQFKKIHKENMKNRYILGKDDILEYPEKPKKPRIFKEMNLERYENLISTALNEQSRWQEILSCQDNLHMKDYKQRIKY
;
A
#
# COMPACT_ATOMS: atom_id res chain seq x y z
N MET A 1 29.84 37.18 23.71
CA MET A 1 29.33 36.65 24.99
C MET A 1 27.81 36.81 24.98
N ASN A 2 26.91 35.84 25.00
CA ASN A 2 26.94 34.38 25.06
C ASN A 2 25.80 33.87 24.15
N SER A 3 26.11 32.98 23.20
CA SER A 3 25.14 32.31 22.33
C SER A 3 24.94 30.89 22.85
N THR A 4 23.83 30.63 23.53
CA THR A 4 23.47 29.29 24.00
C THR A 4 22.94 28.46 22.82
N HIS A 5 23.78 27.56 22.34
CA HIS A 5 23.42 26.47 21.43
C HIS A 5 22.43 25.50 22.10
N PHE A 6 21.27 25.30 21.48
CA PHE A 6 20.42 24.15 21.76
C PHE A 6 20.77 23.04 20.76
N SER A 7 21.49 22.02 21.20
CA SER A 7 21.72 20.78 20.44
C SER A 7 20.56 19.81 20.69
N LEU A 8 19.75 19.54 19.68
CA LEU A 8 18.78 18.45 19.70
C LEU A 8 19.44 17.17 19.19
N ASP A 9 19.66 16.25 20.12
CA ASP A 9 20.24 14.94 19.90
C ASP A 9 19.35 14.07 19.00
N SER A 10 19.89 13.65 17.86
CA SER A 10 19.16 12.92 16.80
C SER A 10 19.16 11.39 16.97
N SER A 11 19.58 10.89 18.13
CA SER A 11 19.77 9.47 18.40
C SER A 11 18.49 8.70 18.76
N CYS A 12 17.39 9.39 19.11
CA CYS A 12 16.16 8.72 19.55
C CYS A 12 15.14 8.39 18.42
N LEU A 13 15.29 8.97 17.22
CA LEU A 13 14.32 8.79 16.12
C LEU A 13 14.61 7.59 15.18
N ARG A 14 15.72 6.87 15.37
CA ARG A 14 16.10 5.74 14.50
C ARG A 14 15.62 4.36 14.95
N LYS A 15 14.89 4.23 16.06
CA LYS A 15 14.41 2.92 16.57
C LYS A 15 12.96 2.56 16.24
N LEU A 16 12.24 3.35 15.45
CA LEU A 16 10.81 3.12 15.16
C LEU A 16 10.45 2.71 13.72
N ILE A 17 11.44 2.46 12.86
CA ILE A 17 11.21 2.03 11.48
C ILE A 17 12.03 0.77 11.18
N SER A 18 11.68 -0.34 11.82
CA SER A 18 12.18 -1.68 11.42
C SER A 18 11.37 -2.82 12.05
N ALA A 19 10.06 -2.87 11.82
CA ALA A 19 9.29 -4.11 11.96
C ALA A 19 7.92 -3.97 11.30
N GLN A 20 7.83 -4.27 10.00
CA GLN A 20 6.68 -4.97 9.45
C GLN A 20 6.99 -5.40 8.01
N VAL A 21 7.40 -6.65 7.89
CA VAL A 21 7.61 -7.40 6.65
C VAL A 21 6.42 -8.35 6.48
N SER A 22 5.83 -8.29 5.28
CA SER A 22 5.11 -9.31 4.51
C SER A 22 3.95 -10.12 5.13
N SER A 23 2.78 -9.99 4.51
CA SER A 23 2.06 -11.13 3.91
C SER A 23 1.00 -10.63 2.89
N PRO A 24 0.75 -11.37 1.79
CA PRO A 24 -0.03 -10.89 0.64
C PRO A 24 -1.53 -11.21 0.78
N PRO A 25 -2.45 -10.36 0.28
CA PRO A 25 -3.85 -10.72 0.19
C PRO A 25 -4.15 -11.51 -1.09
N SER A 26 -4.66 -12.71 -0.85
CA SER A 26 -5.26 -13.65 -1.80
C SER A 26 -6.50 -13.07 -2.49
N GLN A 27 -6.66 -13.42 -3.76
CA GLN A 27 -7.82 -13.15 -4.61
C GLN A 27 -9.12 -13.76 -4.05
N LYS A 28 -10.22 -13.00 -4.10
CA LYS A 28 -11.58 -13.38 -4.53
C LYS A 28 -12.62 -12.45 -3.88
N ASN A 29 -13.27 -11.61 -4.67
CA ASN A 29 -14.70 -11.72 -4.97
C ASN A 29 -15.21 -10.51 -5.76
N LYS A 30 -15.86 -10.84 -6.87
CA LYS A 30 -16.70 -9.98 -7.71
C LYS A 30 -17.81 -9.34 -6.87
N ILE A 31 -18.19 -8.10 -7.18
CA ILE A 31 -19.59 -7.64 -7.29
C ILE A 31 -19.58 -6.25 -7.98
N VAL A 32 -20.11 -6.27 -9.22
CA VAL A 32 -20.99 -5.31 -9.89
C VAL A 32 -20.64 -3.82 -9.85
N GLY A 33 -20.19 -3.30 -11.00
CA GLY A 33 -20.40 -1.90 -11.37
C GLY A 33 -21.36 -1.79 -12.56
N PRO A 34 -22.14 -0.70 -12.63
CA PRO A 34 -22.52 -0.13 -13.91
C PRO A 34 -22.17 1.35 -13.94
N LEU A 35 -21.28 1.75 -14.84
CA LEU A 35 -21.18 3.13 -15.33
C LEU A 35 -20.53 3.09 -16.71
N LYS A 36 -21.38 2.84 -17.71
CA LYS A 36 -21.13 3.23 -19.10
C LYS A 36 -21.16 4.76 -19.13
N PHE A 37 -20.11 5.39 -19.68
CA PHE A 37 -20.15 6.46 -20.68
C PHE A 37 -18.69 6.90 -20.90
N ILE A 38 -18.20 6.72 -22.11
CA ILE A 38 -17.46 7.70 -22.93
C ILE A 38 -17.13 6.96 -24.24
N SER A 39 -17.94 7.26 -25.24
CA SER A 39 -17.63 7.05 -26.65
C SER A 39 -16.61 8.10 -27.09
N VAL A 40 -15.46 7.68 -27.60
CA VAL A 40 -14.64 8.51 -28.49
C VAL A 40 -14.08 7.63 -29.61
N ASN A 41 -14.66 7.85 -30.80
CA ASN A 41 -14.11 7.72 -32.14
C ASN A 41 -13.04 6.65 -32.42
N LYS A 42 -13.52 5.57 -33.06
CA LYS A 42 -12.73 4.71 -33.93
C LYS A 42 -12.36 5.49 -35.20
N GLY A 43 -11.08 5.78 -35.39
CA GLY A 43 -10.51 6.23 -36.65
C GLY A 43 -9.66 5.11 -37.27
N ILE A 44 -9.98 4.76 -38.52
CA ILE A 44 -9.24 3.81 -39.36
C ILE A 44 -8.03 4.53 -39.98
N ARG A 45 -6.82 4.03 -39.72
CA ARG A 45 -5.59 4.27 -40.52
C ARG A 45 -4.72 3.02 -40.40
N SER A 46 -4.83 2.11 -41.36
CA SER A 46 -3.97 1.97 -42.54
C SER A 46 -2.54 1.50 -42.20
N LEU A 47 -2.31 0.22 -42.49
CA LEU A 47 -1.12 -0.35 -43.14
C LEU A 47 0.18 0.45 -42.96
N GLN A 48 1.06 -0.07 -42.11
CA GLN A 48 2.50 0.10 -42.35
C GLN A 48 3.27 -1.14 -41.87
N ALA A 49 3.49 -2.01 -42.86
CA ALA A 49 4.69 -2.80 -43.12
C ALA A 49 5.63 -3.08 -41.93
N SER A 50 5.54 -4.32 -41.44
CA SER A 50 6.70 -5.06 -40.93
C SER A 50 7.75 -5.16 -42.05
N PRO A 51 9.05 -4.90 -41.80
CA PRO A 51 10.07 -5.13 -42.82
C PRO A 51 10.26 -6.65 -43.05
N PRO A 52 10.56 -7.07 -44.29
CA PRO A 52 10.70 -8.48 -44.65
C PRO A 52 12.01 -9.06 -44.11
N ASP A 53 11.90 -10.26 -43.54
CA ASP A 53 13.00 -11.20 -43.36
C ASP A 53 13.59 -11.56 -44.74
N GLN A 54 14.65 -10.86 -45.14
CA GLN A 54 15.55 -11.30 -46.20
C GLN A 54 16.77 -11.97 -45.57
N ARG A 55 16.61 -13.25 -45.23
CA ARG A 55 17.72 -14.20 -45.13
C ARG A 55 17.53 -15.31 -46.15
N SER A 56 18.10 -15.10 -47.32
CA SER A 56 18.72 -16.17 -48.12
C SER A 56 19.83 -15.50 -48.94
N PRO A 57 20.86 -16.23 -49.42
CA PRO A 57 20.91 -17.68 -49.61
C PRO A 57 22.21 -18.31 -49.11
N PHE A 58 22.25 -19.64 -48.95
CA PHE A 58 23.27 -20.45 -49.60
C PHE A 58 22.73 -21.86 -49.76
N SER A 59 22.27 -22.09 -50.99
CA SER A 59 22.09 -23.38 -51.62
C SER A 59 23.36 -24.21 -51.48
N SER A 60 23.18 -25.44 -51.00
CA SER A 60 24.10 -26.55 -51.22
C SER A 60 24.12 -26.88 -52.72
N GLY A 61 25.02 -26.20 -53.44
CA GLY A 61 25.41 -26.50 -54.82
C GLY A 61 26.84 -27.00 -54.83
N SER A 62 26.98 -28.31 -54.90
CA SER A 62 28.23 -29.05 -55.11
C SER A 62 28.92 -28.58 -56.40
N THR A 63 30.03 -27.84 -56.27
CA THR A 63 31.22 -27.93 -57.14
C THR A 63 32.38 -27.29 -56.38
N SER A 64 33.53 -27.95 -56.44
CA SER A 64 34.65 -27.77 -55.52
C SER A 64 35.41 -26.44 -55.69
N PRO A 65 36.11 -26.01 -54.61
CA PRO A 65 36.41 -24.63 -54.28
C PRO A 65 37.95 -24.39 -54.31
N ASN A 66 38.42 -23.28 -53.72
CA ASN A 66 39.77 -23.19 -53.13
C ASN A 66 40.98 -23.15 -54.09
N ILE A 67 41.16 -22.05 -54.82
CA ILE A 67 42.50 -21.63 -55.28
C ILE A 67 42.82 -20.29 -54.63
N GLY A 68 43.35 -20.36 -53.41
CA GLY A 68 43.93 -19.25 -52.68
C GLY A 68 45.15 -19.78 -51.90
N PRO A 69 46.27 -19.04 -51.86
CA PRO A 69 47.51 -19.55 -51.27
C PRO A 69 47.29 -19.87 -49.78
N GLY A 70 47.60 -21.12 -49.38
CA GLY A 70 47.53 -21.58 -47.99
C GLY A 70 46.56 -22.72 -47.69
N LYS A 71 45.87 -23.30 -48.68
CA LYS A 71 44.98 -24.47 -48.48
C LYS A 71 45.12 -25.49 -49.62
N TYR A 72 46.20 -26.26 -49.60
CA TYR A 72 46.31 -27.50 -50.37
C TYR A 72 46.39 -28.65 -49.36
N HIS A 73 45.53 -29.65 -49.49
CA HIS A 73 45.73 -30.92 -48.80
C HIS A 73 46.81 -31.69 -49.56
N PRO A 74 47.99 -31.95 -48.97
CA PRO A 74 48.96 -32.82 -49.61
C PRO A 74 48.41 -34.25 -49.58
N ASN A 75 48.11 -34.80 -50.75
CA ASN A 75 47.68 -36.18 -50.84
C ASN A 75 48.91 -37.06 -50.62
N ILE A 76 48.83 -37.90 -49.58
CA ILE A 76 49.84 -38.86 -49.17
C ILE A 76 49.72 -40.06 -50.12
N ASN A 77 50.85 -40.40 -50.76
CA ASN A 77 51.13 -41.63 -51.49
C ASN A 77 50.28 -41.89 -52.76
N ASP A 78 50.85 -41.56 -53.91
CA ASP A 78 51.05 -42.56 -54.96
C ASP A 78 52.14 -42.09 -55.94
N HIS A 79 53.20 -42.89 -56.04
CA HIS A 79 54.35 -42.66 -56.90
C HIS A 79 54.01 -43.08 -58.35
N SER A 80 53.24 -42.25 -59.06
CA SER A 80 53.25 -42.24 -60.53
C SER A 80 52.78 -40.88 -61.07
N PRO A 81 53.50 -40.26 -62.02
CA PRO A 81 53.10 -38.97 -62.58
C PRO A 81 52.00 -39.17 -63.64
N SER A 82 50.72 -39.06 -63.23
CA SER A 82 49.59 -38.96 -64.16
C SER A 82 49.20 -37.49 -64.37
N PHE A 83 49.51 -36.95 -65.55
CA PHE A 83 49.08 -35.61 -65.98
C PHE A 83 47.58 -35.62 -66.32
N GLU A 84 46.73 -35.31 -65.35
CA GLU A 84 45.32 -34.97 -65.64
C GLU A 84 45.15 -33.45 -65.75
N PHE A 85 44.97 -32.95 -66.97
CA PHE A 85 44.56 -31.58 -67.19
C PHE A 85 43.08 -31.42 -66.82
N SER A 86 42.80 -30.47 -65.92
CA SER A 86 41.45 -30.08 -65.51
C SER A 86 40.57 -29.78 -66.73
N ARG A 87 39.50 -30.56 -66.91
CA ARG A 87 38.48 -30.41 -67.97
C ARG A 87 37.45 -29.30 -67.68
N CYS A 88 37.69 -28.45 -66.67
CA CYS A 88 36.82 -27.30 -66.39
C CYS A 88 37.07 -26.18 -67.41
N LYS A 89 36.02 -25.69 -68.08
CA LYS A 89 36.09 -24.55 -69.00
C LYS A 89 36.60 -23.31 -68.23
N ARG A 90 37.85 -22.90 -68.46
CA ARG A 90 38.53 -21.81 -67.73
C ARG A 90 38.01 -20.40 -68.07
N PHE A 91 37.21 -20.25 -69.11
CA PHE A 91 36.59 -18.99 -69.50
C PHE A 91 35.12 -19.23 -69.84
N GLY A 92 34.23 -18.41 -69.27
CA GLY A 92 32.79 -18.52 -69.48
C GLY A 92 32.42 -18.32 -70.96
N SER A 93 31.56 -19.19 -71.48
CA SER A 93 31.07 -19.10 -72.86
C SER A 93 30.03 -17.99 -73.03
N GLY A 94 30.02 -17.34 -74.21
CA GLY A 94 28.91 -16.54 -74.72
C GLY A 94 29.17 -15.04 -74.71
N ASP A 95 29.09 -14.40 -73.55
CA ASP A 95 28.89 -12.94 -73.50
C ASP A 95 30.06 -12.14 -72.90
N PHE A 96 31.04 -12.82 -72.29
CA PHE A 96 32.15 -12.14 -71.59
C PHE A 96 33.14 -11.43 -72.54
N PHE A 97 33.50 -12.08 -73.65
CA PHE A 97 34.42 -11.48 -74.64
C PHE A 97 33.74 -10.44 -75.52
N ALA A 98 32.43 -10.57 -75.76
CA ALA A 98 31.65 -9.56 -76.49
C ALA A 98 31.68 -8.20 -75.76
N HIS A 99 31.61 -8.19 -74.43
CA HIS A 99 31.67 -6.96 -73.64
C HIS A 99 33.06 -6.31 -73.53
N LEU A 100 34.15 -7.06 -73.73
CA LEU A 100 35.52 -6.56 -73.61
C LEU A 100 36.05 -5.92 -74.90
N PHE A 101 35.54 -6.34 -76.06
CA PHE A 101 35.98 -5.88 -77.38
C PHE A 101 34.94 -5.06 -78.17
N LEU A 102 33.73 -4.85 -77.62
CA LEU A 102 32.85 -3.81 -78.13
C LEU A 102 33.58 -2.47 -78.04
N HIS A 103 33.92 -1.93 -79.21
CA HIS A 103 34.49 -0.61 -79.43
C HIS A 103 33.74 0.42 -78.58
N LYS A 104 34.21 0.66 -77.35
CA LYS A 104 33.74 1.78 -76.53
C LYS A 104 33.98 3.02 -77.37
N GLU A 105 32.89 3.63 -77.85
CA GLU A 105 32.94 4.89 -78.56
C GLU A 105 33.78 5.85 -77.73
N LYS A 106 34.98 6.17 -78.23
CA LYS A 106 35.88 7.08 -77.54
C LYS A 106 35.15 8.40 -77.42
N THR A 107 34.76 8.73 -76.18
CA THR A 107 34.01 9.93 -75.89
C THR A 107 34.85 11.14 -76.33
N GLU A 108 34.22 12.25 -76.69
CA GLU A 108 34.93 13.50 -77.10
C GLU A 108 36.08 13.87 -76.13
N LYS A 109 35.89 13.61 -74.82
CA LYS A 109 36.91 13.80 -73.79
C LYS A 109 38.15 12.91 -73.98
N ASP A 110 37.98 11.66 -74.37
CA ASP A 110 39.08 10.73 -74.59
C ASP A 110 39.85 11.08 -75.87
N LYS A 111 39.14 11.52 -76.92
CA LYS A 111 39.74 12.06 -78.14
C LYS A 111 40.56 13.33 -77.85
N LYS A 112 40.03 14.24 -77.03
CA LYS A 112 40.75 15.45 -76.59
C LYS A 112 42.01 15.12 -75.78
N LYS A 113 41.91 14.22 -74.79
CA LYS A 113 43.08 13.78 -74.00
C LYS A 113 44.15 13.12 -74.88
N LEU A 114 43.76 12.36 -75.89
CA LEU A 114 44.71 11.75 -76.81
C LEU A 114 45.41 12.81 -77.66
N LYS A 115 44.67 13.78 -78.20
CA LYS A 115 45.26 14.93 -78.93
C LYS A 115 46.23 15.74 -78.05
N GLU A 116 45.86 16.00 -76.80
CA GLU A 116 46.74 16.66 -75.84
C GLU A 116 48.03 15.87 -75.58
N ARG A 117 47.95 14.53 -75.44
CA ARG A 117 49.16 13.70 -75.28
C ARG A 117 50.05 13.73 -76.51
N ILE A 118 49.46 13.67 -77.71
CA ILE A 118 50.22 13.76 -78.96
C ILE A 118 50.90 15.12 -79.08
N GLY A 119 50.19 16.21 -78.73
CA GLY A 119 50.76 17.56 -78.68
C GLY A 119 51.95 17.66 -77.73
N LYS A 120 51.78 17.20 -76.48
CA LYS A 120 52.85 17.18 -75.47
C LYS A 120 54.06 16.34 -75.89
N ASN A 121 53.84 15.19 -76.53
CA ASN A 121 54.94 14.36 -77.02
C ASN A 121 55.73 15.04 -78.15
N LYS A 122 55.07 15.77 -79.04
CA LYS A 122 55.75 16.58 -80.06
C LYS A 122 56.58 17.70 -79.41
N GLU A 123 56.02 18.40 -78.43
CA GLU A 123 56.74 19.44 -77.68
C GLU A 123 57.94 18.89 -76.89
N GLU A 124 57.87 17.68 -76.34
CA GLU A 124 59.00 17.02 -75.66
C GLU A 124 60.10 16.55 -76.63
N ALA A 125 59.76 16.26 -77.90
CA ALA A 125 60.73 15.84 -78.92
C ALA A 125 61.69 16.96 -79.34
N PHE A 126 61.26 18.23 -79.28
CA PHE A 126 62.10 19.40 -79.64
C PHE A 126 63.01 19.90 -78.51
N LYS A 127 62.94 19.30 -77.31
CA LYS A 127 63.76 19.72 -76.15
C LYS A 127 65.19 19.20 -76.20
N SER A 128 66.14 20.02 -75.72
CA SER A 128 67.57 19.70 -75.63
C SER A 128 67.86 18.52 -74.69
N ARG A 129 68.98 17.83 -74.89
CA ARG A 129 69.39 16.68 -74.06
C ARG A 129 69.51 17.03 -72.57
N GLU A 130 70.01 18.23 -72.25
CA GLU A 130 70.12 18.72 -70.86
C GLU A 130 68.75 18.97 -70.22
N GLU A 131 67.78 19.43 -71.00
CA GLU A 131 66.41 19.60 -70.52
C GLU A 131 65.75 18.26 -70.23
N ARG A 132 66.04 17.24 -71.05
CA ARG A 132 65.53 15.87 -70.84
C ARG A 132 66.11 15.21 -69.59
N THR A 133 67.41 15.36 -69.30
CA THR A 133 68.01 14.79 -68.07
C THR A 133 67.48 15.47 -66.81
N LYS A 134 67.33 16.80 -66.83
CA LYS A 134 66.66 17.56 -65.75
C LYS A 134 65.23 17.07 -65.53
N LEU A 135 64.48 16.78 -66.60
CA LEU A 135 63.12 16.21 -66.49
C LEU A 135 63.11 14.80 -65.89
N VAL A 136 64.07 13.93 -66.20
CA VAL A 136 64.14 12.58 -65.62
C VAL A 136 64.49 12.62 -64.14
N GLN A 137 65.48 13.43 -63.74
CA GLN A 137 65.81 13.63 -62.33
C GLN A 137 64.61 14.22 -61.57
N ALA A 138 63.92 15.21 -62.15
CA ALA A 138 62.69 15.75 -61.58
C ALA A 138 61.57 14.70 -61.45
N ARG A 139 61.48 13.73 -62.38
CA ARG A 139 60.53 12.61 -62.27
C ARG A 139 60.92 11.64 -61.14
N ALA A 140 62.21 11.32 -61.00
CA ALA A 140 62.69 10.42 -59.94
C ALA A 140 62.45 11.00 -58.54
N THR A 141 62.82 12.26 -58.31
CA THR A 141 62.53 12.97 -57.05
C THR A 141 61.03 13.04 -56.77
N MET A 142 60.23 13.28 -57.81
CA MET A 142 58.77 13.26 -57.70
C MET A 142 58.22 11.87 -57.31
N TYR A 143 58.83 10.77 -57.74
CA TYR A 143 58.42 9.42 -57.32
C TYR A 143 58.80 9.13 -55.86
N GLU A 144 59.97 9.55 -55.41
CA GLU A 144 60.38 9.41 -54.00
C GLU A 144 59.46 10.21 -53.08
N ILE A 145 59.20 11.47 -53.42
CA ILE A 145 58.24 12.34 -52.72
C ILE A 145 56.87 11.66 -52.68
N ARG A 146 56.39 11.10 -53.79
CA ARG A 146 55.13 10.34 -53.83
C ARG A 146 55.15 9.10 -52.93
N GLY A 147 56.27 8.38 -52.88
CA GLY A 147 56.45 7.23 -52.01
C GLY A 147 56.35 7.61 -50.53
N GLU A 148 57.01 8.69 -50.13
CA GLU A 148 56.94 9.23 -48.76
C GLU A 148 55.54 9.74 -48.41
N VAL A 149 54.90 10.49 -49.31
CA VAL A 149 53.51 10.93 -49.16
C VAL A 149 52.56 9.73 -49.00
N THR A 150 52.78 8.65 -49.74
CA THR A 150 51.94 7.44 -49.63
C THR A 150 52.16 6.72 -48.30
N ARG A 151 53.41 6.61 -47.83
CA ARG A 151 53.74 5.98 -46.53
C ARG A 151 53.16 6.79 -45.36
N THR A 152 53.32 8.10 -45.38
CA THR A 152 52.75 9.00 -44.38
C THR A 152 51.21 8.96 -44.40
N ALA A 153 50.59 8.99 -45.57
CA ALA A 153 49.14 8.84 -45.71
C ALA A 153 48.64 7.49 -45.15
N LYS A 154 49.33 6.38 -45.42
CA LYS A 154 48.98 5.07 -44.87
C LYS A 154 49.06 5.06 -43.34
N LYS A 155 50.13 5.60 -42.76
CA LYS A 155 50.31 5.71 -41.30
C LYS A 155 49.19 6.56 -40.67
N ASN A 156 48.85 7.69 -41.30
CA ASN A 156 47.76 8.55 -40.84
C ASN A 156 46.39 7.84 -40.91
N LEU A 157 46.11 7.10 -41.99
CA LEU A 157 44.89 6.30 -42.12
C LEU A 157 44.79 5.19 -41.06
N GLU A 158 45.90 4.52 -40.74
CA GLU A 158 45.92 3.51 -39.68
C GLU A 158 45.69 4.14 -38.29
N GLN A 159 46.29 5.29 -38.03
CA GLN A 159 46.05 6.06 -36.80
C GLN A 159 44.59 6.52 -36.70
N GLU A 160 44.01 7.02 -37.78
CA GLU A 160 42.61 7.44 -37.82
C GLU A 160 41.66 6.26 -37.61
N LYS A 161 41.94 5.09 -38.20
CA LYS A 161 41.19 3.85 -37.95
C LYS A 161 41.24 3.45 -36.48
N LYS A 162 42.44 3.45 -35.87
CA LYS A 162 42.59 3.16 -34.44
C LYS A 162 41.84 4.18 -33.57
N ALA A 163 41.91 5.47 -33.91
CA ALA A 163 41.19 6.52 -33.22
C ALA A 163 39.67 6.31 -33.28
N LYS A 164 39.12 6.03 -34.47
CA LYS A 164 37.69 5.71 -34.68
C LYS A 164 37.25 4.51 -33.85
N ILE A 165 38.02 3.42 -33.83
CA ILE A 165 37.71 2.24 -33.01
C ILE A 165 37.73 2.60 -31.52
N SER A 166 38.73 3.34 -31.06
CA SER A 166 38.83 3.77 -29.66
C SER A 166 37.66 4.66 -29.24
N MET A 167 37.22 5.57 -30.12
CA MET A 167 36.07 6.45 -29.89
C MET A 167 34.78 5.65 -29.78
N ASN A 168 34.56 4.70 -30.71
CA ASN A 168 33.40 3.81 -30.66
C ASN A 168 33.35 2.97 -29.38
N LEU A 169 34.51 2.49 -28.91
CA LEU A 169 34.60 1.78 -27.63
C LEU A 169 34.30 2.70 -26.44
N LYS A 170 34.87 3.91 -26.42
CA LYS A 170 34.58 4.92 -25.38
C LYS A 170 33.09 5.23 -25.31
N ASP A 171 32.42 5.39 -26.45
CA ASP A 171 30.99 5.64 -26.51
C ASP A 171 30.16 4.43 -26.05
N LYS A 172 30.56 3.20 -26.40
CA LYS A 172 29.93 1.99 -25.88
C LYS A 172 30.04 1.92 -24.35
N PHE A 173 31.22 2.16 -23.79
CA PHE A 173 31.42 2.20 -22.33
C PHE A 173 30.64 3.33 -21.67
N ARG A 174 30.57 4.51 -22.29
CA ARG A 174 29.77 5.63 -21.80
C ARG A 174 28.29 5.28 -21.75
N ARG A 175 27.74 4.70 -22.82
CA ARG A 175 26.33 4.24 -22.87
C ARG A 175 26.06 3.14 -21.85
N TYR A 176 26.99 2.21 -21.67
CA TYR A 176 26.88 1.15 -20.67
C TYR A 176 26.87 1.72 -19.24
N ARG A 177 27.82 2.59 -18.90
CA ARG A 177 27.87 3.29 -17.60
C ARG A 177 26.59 4.08 -17.35
N TYR A 178 26.06 4.76 -18.37
CA TYR A 178 24.79 5.46 -18.27
C TYR A 178 23.64 4.50 -17.95
N ARG A 179 23.53 3.36 -18.65
CA ARG A 179 22.51 2.34 -18.38
C ARG A 179 22.60 1.78 -16.96
N MET A 180 23.81 1.53 -16.46
CA MET A 180 24.03 1.06 -15.09
C MET A 180 23.61 2.09 -14.03
N ARG A 181 23.74 3.39 -14.33
CA ARG A 181 23.33 4.48 -13.42
C ARG A 181 21.87 4.93 -13.59
N LEU A 182 21.12 4.41 -14.56
CA LEU A 182 19.68 4.69 -14.71
C LEU A 182 18.87 4.51 -13.41
N PRO A 183 19.05 3.44 -12.60
CA PRO A 183 18.32 3.33 -11.33
C PRO A 183 18.64 4.48 -10.36
N GLU A 184 19.91 4.87 -10.23
CA GLU A 184 20.33 5.99 -9.38
C GLU A 184 19.73 7.32 -9.87
N LEU A 185 19.79 7.57 -11.19
CA LEU A 185 19.20 8.74 -11.82
C LEU A 185 17.66 8.77 -11.66
N ALA A 186 17.01 7.62 -11.69
CA ALA A 186 15.57 7.52 -11.46
C ALA A 186 15.20 7.89 -10.02
N VAL A 187 16.02 7.49 -9.02
CA VAL A 187 15.84 7.91 -7.63
C VAL A 187 16.03 9.42 -7.50
N ILE A 188 17.11 9.98 -8.07
CA ILE A 188 17.36 11.42 -8.06
C ILE A 188 16.20 12.18 -8.73
N LYS A 189 15.71 11.72 -9.88
CA LYS A 189 14.56 12.31 -10.58
C LYS A 189 13.31 12.31 -9.72
N LYS A 190 13.00 11.19 -9.06
CA LYS A 190 11.86 11.10 -8.12
C LYS A 190 12.02 12.09 -6.97
N SER A 191 13.22 12.23 -6.41
CA SER A 191 13.51 13.19 -5.35
C SER A 191 13.34 14.64 -5.81
N TRP A 192 13.79 14.99 -7.02
CA TRP A 192 13.57 16.33 -7.59
C TRP A 192 12.09 16.63 -7.84
N ILE A 193 11.34 15.68 -8.38
CA ILE A 193 9.89 15.83 -8.58
C ILE A 193 9.18 16.03 -7.24
N ALA A 194 9.56 15.28 -6.21
CA ALA A 194 9.01 15.43 -4.87
C ALA A 194 9.36 16.79 -4.25
N LEU A 195 10.59 17.27 -4.43
CA LEU A 195 11.01 18.58 -3.94
C LEU A 195 10.22 19.71 -4.63
N VAL A 196 10.10 19.66 -5.96
CA VAL A 196 9.34 20.66 -6.74
C VAL A 196 7.86 20.63 -6.37
N SER A 197 7.27 19.45 -6.15
CA SER A 197 5.86 19.35 -5.77
C SER A 197 5.58 19.92 -4.38
N VAL A 198 6.48 19.72 -3.41
CA VAL A 198 6.37 20.31 -2.07
C VAL A 198 6.46 21.83 -2.13
N ILE A 199 7.40 22.38 -2.91
CA ILE A 199 7.54 23.83 -3.11
C ILE A 199 6.28 24.40 -3.76
N ALA A 200 5.79 23.78 -4.84
CA ALA A 200 4.58 24.19 -5.54
C ALA A 200 3.34 24.14 -4.63
N PHE A 201 3.22 23.10 -3.80
CA PHE A 201 2.14 23.02 -2.83
C PHE A 201 2.20 24.16 -1.81
N GLY A 202 3.39 24.46 -1.28
CA GLY A 202 3.60 25.57 -0.36
C GLY A 202 3.22 26.93 -0.95
N THR A 203 3.61 27.21 -2.21
CA THR A 203 3.28 28.47 -2.88
C THR A 203 1.78 28.58 -3.17
N ILE A 204 1.13 27.51 -3.63
CA ILE A 204 -0.33 27.47 -3.86
C ILE A 204 -1.08 27.72 -2.55
N CYS A 205 -0.67 27.09 -1.45
CA CYS A 205 -1.25 27.31 -0.13
C CYS A 205 -1.10 28.76 0.32
N ARG A 206 0.10 29.36 0.18
CA ARG A 206 0.36 30.76 0.52
C ARG A 206 -0.52 31.72 -0.29
N LEU A 207 -0.65 31.49 -1.60
CA LEU A 207 -1.52 32.29 -2.47
C LEU A 207 -2.99 32.16 -2.09
N ARG A 208 -3.49 30.94 -1.83
CA ARG A 208 -4.87 30.72 -1.36
C ARG A 208 -5.17 31.42 -0.04
N VAL A 209 -4.23 31.41 0.90
CA VAL A 209 -4.38 32.13 2.18
C VAL A 209 -4.39 33.64 1.95
N GLY A 210 -3.53 34.16 1.08
CA GLY A 210 -3.51 35.57 0.67
C GLY A 210 -4.85 36.02 0.07
N MET A 211 -5.35 35.26 -0.91
CA MET A 211 -6.65 35.53 -1.54
C MET A 211 -7.80 35.50 -0.52
N LYS A 212 -7.84 34.51 0.38
CA LYS A 212 -8.85 34.47 1.45
C LYS A 212 -8.82 35.70 2.36
N LYS A 213 -7.62 36.20 2.71
CA LYS A 213 -7.47 37.43 3.50
C LYS A 213 -8.02 38.65 2.76
N ILE A 214 -7.71 38.78 1.46
CA ILE A 214 -8.22 39.88 0.61
C ILE A 214 -9.75 39.79 0.50
N THR A 215 -10.31 38.61 0.21
CA THR A 215 -11.77 38.42 0.16
C THR A 215 -12.42 38.80 1.49
N LYS A 216 -11.85 38.40 2.64
CA LYS A 216 -12.37 38.77 3.97
C LYS A 216 -12.36 40.29 4.19
N LYS A 217 -11.29 40.98 3.75
CA LYS A 217 -11.20 42.45 3.81
C LYS A 217 -12.27 43.11 2.93
N ASN A 218 -12.45 42.63 1.70
CA ASN A 218 -13.45 43.16 0.78
C ASN A 218 -14.87 42.92 1.30
N VAL A 219 -15.18 41.71 1.76
CA VAL A 219 -16.48 41.37 2.36
C VAL A 219 -16.76 42.25 3.58
N ARG A 220 -15.78 42.51 4.44
CA ARG A 220 -15.93 43.44 5.56
C ARG A 220 -16.26 44.86 5.08
N HIS A 221 -15.54 45.36 4.08
CA HIS A 221 -15.82 46.69 3.52
C HIS A 221 -17.22 46.77 2.90
N PHE A 222 -17.64 45.74 2.16
CA PHE A 222 -19.01 45.64 1.64
C PHE A 222 -20.06 45.57 2.74
N LEU A 223 -19.80 44.84 3.84
CA LEU A 223 -20.68 44.80 5.00
C LEU A 223 -20.78 46.15 5.70
N GLU A 224 -19.67 46.87 5.86
CA GLU A 224 -19.65 48.23 6.42
C GLU A 224 -20.48 49.18 5.56
N TRP A 225 -20.30 49.15 4.24
CA TRP A 225 -21.12 49.89 3.28
C TRP A 225 -22.60 49.49 3.34
N PHE A 226 -22.89 48.19 3.38
CA PHE A 226 -24.25 47.68 3.48
C PHE A 226 -24.93 48.12 4.78
N ILE A 227 -24.21 48.10 5.91
CA ILE A 227 -24.70 48.62 7.19
C ILE A 227 -24.97 50.13 7.08
N LEU A 228 -24.11 50.89 6.41
CA LEU A 228 -24.27 52.33 6.23
C LEU A 228 -25.52 52.63 5.38
N ILE A 229 -25.66 51.95 4.23
CA ILE A 229 -26.83 52.02 3.36
C ILE A 229 -28.10 51.58 4.11
N SER A 230 -28.04 50.47 4.83
CA SER A 230 -29.16 49.95 5.64
C SER A 230 -29.55 50.92 6.76
N LYS A 231 -28.58 51.59 7.40
CA LYS A 231 -28.85 52.67 8.38
C LYS A 231 -29.49 53.88 7.72
N CYS A 232 -29.04 54.27 6.53
CA CYS A 232 -29.64 55.37 5.76
C CYS A 232 -31.07 55.05 5.34
N ILE A 233 -31.31 53.87 4.76
CA ILE A 233 -32.64 53.37 4.42
C ILE A 233 -33.51 53.29 5.68
N GLY A 234 -32.98 52.75 6.77
CA GLY A 234 -33.67 52.66 8.06
C GLY A 234 -34.02 54.03 8.64
N LYS A 235 -33.13 55.02 8.53
CA LYS A 235 -33.41 56.42 8.88
C LYS A 235 -34.52 56.99 8.00
N PHE A 236 -34.46 56.81 6.68
CA PHE A 236 -35.50 57.23 5.75
C PHE A 236 -36.86 56.59 6.06
N VAL A 237 -36.88 55.28 6.32
CA VAL A 237 -38.09 54.54 6.70
C VAL A 237 -38.63 55.03 8.04
N ARG A 238 -37.76 55.27 9.04
CA ARG A 238 -38.17 55.85 10.34
C ARG A 238 -38.71 57.26 10.18
N LEU A 239 -38.10 58.08 9.34
CA LEU A 239 -38.50 59.46 9.10
C LEU A 239 -39.84 59.50 8.35
N ASN A 240 -40.01 58.67 7.34
CA ASN A 240 -41.27 58.49 6.63
C ASN A 240 -42.37 57.91 7.55
N LYS A 241 -42.01 56.94 8.41
CA LYS A 241 -42.92 56.41 9.43
C LYS A 241 -43.24 57.44 10.51
N LYS A 242 -42.30 58.30 10.91
CA LYS A 242 -42.52 59.39 11.88
C LYS A 242 -43.44 60.44 11.28
N LEU A 243 -43.24 60.84 10.02
CA LEU A 243 -44.14 61.73 9.28
C LEU A 243 -45.55 61.13 9.17
N LYS A 244 -45.66 59.86 8.76
CA LYS A 244 -46.94 59.15 8.72
C LYS A 244 -47.56 59.03 10.11
N TYR A 245 -46.77 58.70 11.13
CA TYR A 245 -47.21 58.56 12.52
C TYR A 245 -47.61 59.88 13.15
N GLU A 246 -46.92 61.00 12.90
CA GLU A 246 -47.33 62.33 13.39
C GLU A 246 -48.63 62.77 12.72
N LYS A 247 -48.79 62.47 11.42
CA LYS A 247 -50.02 62.72 10.68
C LYS A 247 -51.18 61.85 11.20
N SER A 248 -50.93 60.56 11.41
CA SER A 248 -51.92 59.62 11.96
C SER A 248 -52.17 59.80 13.45
N MET A 249 -51.18 60.16 14.28
CA MET A 249 -51.32 60.43 15.71
C MET A 249 -52.02 61.75 15.97
N ARG A 250 -51.92 62.75 15.10
CA ARG A 250 -52.82 63.90 15.19
C ARG A 250 -54.29 63.46 15.13
N VAL A 251 -54.60 62.49 14.27
CA VAL A 251 -55.95 61.92 14.11
C VAL A 251 -56.31 60.89 15.19
N ILE A 252 -55.35 60.08 15.62
CA ILE A 252 -55.52 58.95 16.56
C ILE A 252 -55.39 59.39 18.03
N SER A 253 -54.57 60.38 18.36
CA SER A 253 -54.38 60.86 19.75
C SER A 253 -55.67 61.43 20.32
N ILE A 254 -56.52 62.00 19.46
CA ILE A 254 -57.83 62.53 19.83
C ILE A 254 -58.84 61.40 20.07
N ASN A 255 -58.81 60.29 19.30
CA ASN A 255 -59.92 59.32 19.27
C ASN A 255 -59.61 57.84 19.62
N LEU A 256 -58.35 57.37 19.61
CA LEU A 256 -58.02 55.92 19.55
C LEU A 256 -56.92 55.45 20.51
N LEU A 257 -56.46 56.31 21.44
CA LEU A 257 -55.33 56.01 22.33
C LEU A 257 -55.56 54.81 23.27
N LYS A 258 -56.79 54.67 23.79
CA LYS A 258 -57.21 53.57 24.67
C LYS A 258 -57.27 52.20 23.97
N PRO A 259 -57.99 52.03 22.84
CA PRO A 259 -58.06 50.73 22.16
C PRO A 259 -56.70 50.24 21.63
N ILE A 260 -55.81 51.14 21.21
CA ILE A 260 -54.47 50.78 20.74
C ILE A 260 -53.59 50.26 21.88
N LYS A 261 -53.64 50.88 23.07
CA LYS A 261 -52.92 50.38 24.26
C LYS A 261 -53.38 48.98 24.64
N PHE A 262 -54.68 48.71 24.58
CA PHE A 262 -55.23 47.39 24.86
C PHE A 262 -54.79 46.35 23.82
N TRP A 263 -54.85 46.69 22.53
CA TRP A 263 -54.40 45.84 21.43
C TRP A 263 -52.90 45.49 21.54
N LEU A 264 -52.04 46.47 21.86
CA LEU A 264 -50.61 46.27 22.09
C LEU A 264 -50.33 45.34 23.27
N LYS A 265 -51.04 45.49 24.39
CA LYS A 265 -50.92 44.57 25.54
C LYS A 265 -51.30 43.15 25.15
N SER A 266 -52.39 42.97 24.41
CA SER A 266 -52.88 41.65 23.99
C SER A 266 -51.91 40.98 23.01
N ARG A 267 -51.39 41.73 22.03
CA ARG A 267 -50.40 41.23 21.04
C ARG A 267 -49.07 40.88 21.68
N ARG A 268 -48.59 41.68 22.63
CA ARG A 268 -47.39 41.37 23.42
C ARG A 268 -47.55 40.06 24.20
N LYS A 269 -48.71 39.84 24.85
CA LYS A 269 -49.00 38.59 25.57
C LYS A 269 -49.10 37.38 24.64
N HIS A 270 -49.62 37.55 23.42
CA HIS A 270 -49.67 36.49 22.43
C HIS A 270 -48.27 36.12 21.91
N HIS A 271 -47.47 37.11 21.49
CA HIS A 271 -46.10 36.85 21.02
C HIS A 271 -45.19 36.29 22.11
N LEU A 272 -45.34 36.71 23.36
CA LEU A 272 -44.61 36.11 24.48
C LEU A 272 -44.91 34.61 24.58
N ARG A 273 -46.20 34.22 24.53
CA ARG A 273 -46.59 32.80 24.56
C ARG A 273 -46.01 32.00 23.39
N VAL A 274 -46.02 32.56 22.18
CA VAL A 274 -45.44 31.90 21.00
C VAL A 274 -43.92 31.70 21.16
N VAL A 275 -43.20 32.72 21.63
CA VAL A 275 -41.75 32.65 21.85
C VAL A 275 -41.41 31.64 22.96
N THR A 276 -42.14 31.66 24.08
CA THR A 276 -41.96 30.70 25.17
C THR A 276 -42.23 29.28 24.68
N GLY A 277 -43.30 29.04 23.93
CA GLY A 277 -43.61 27.73 23.35
C GLY A 277 -42.53 27.23 22.37
N LEU A 278 -41.98 28.10 21.53
CA LEU A 278 -40.88 27.74 20.62
C LEU A 278 -39.60 27.40 21.38
N ILE A 279 -39.28 28.15 22.43
CA ILE A 279 -38.12 27.87 23.31
C ILE A 279 -38.32 26.51 24.00
N GLU A 280 -39.48 26.28 24.62
CA GLU A 280 -39.81 25.02 25.28
C GLU A 280 -39.76 23.84 24.32
N GLN A 281 -40.32 23.96 23.12
CA GLN A 281 -40.32 22.90 22.10
C GLN A 281 -38.90 22.63 21.57
N SER A 282 -38.07 23.66 21.41
CA SER A 282 -36.67 23.50 20.97
C SER A 282 -35.82 22.82 22.05
N LEU A 283 -36.03 23.17 23.31
CA LEU A 283 -35.33 22.60 24.46
C LEU A 283 -35.76 21.15 24.69
N THR A 284 -37.07 20.88 24.73
CA THR A 284 -37.58 19.51 24.92
C THR A 284 -37.15 18.60 23.78
N LYS A 285 -37.31 18.99 22.52
CA LYS A 285 -36.93 18.13 21.38
C LYS A 285 -35.45 17.76 21.40
N CYS A 286 -34.56 18.74 21.64
CA CYS A 286 -33.12 18.49 21.69
C CYS A 286 -32.69 17.62 22.89
N ILE A 287 -33.33 17.81 24.06
CA ILE A 287 -33.03 17.02 25.27
C ILE A 287 -33.57 15.60 25.12
N PHE A 288 -34.79 15.42 24.62
CA PHE A 288 -35.39 14.10 24.40
C PHE A 288 -34.60 13.30 23.36
N ASP A 289 -34.22 13.88 22.23
CA ASP A 289 -33.42 13.20 21.21
C ASP A 289 -32.05 12.74 21.77
N LYS A 290 -31.40 13.59 22.57
CA LYS A 290 -30.15 13.23 23.26
C LYS A 290 -30.36 12.11 24.28
N LEU A 291 -31.44 12.15 25.05
CA LEU A 291 -31.76 11.15 26.06
C LEU A 291 -32.08 9.80 25.41
N ILE A 292 -32.87 9.79 24.34
CA ILE A 292 -33.16 8.59 23.53
C ILE A 292 -31.87 8.02 22.94
N THR A 293 -30.99 8.86 22.41
CA THR A 293 -29.71 8.44 21.83
C THR A 293 -28.79 7.84 22.90
N GLN A 294 -28.67 8.49 24.06
CA GLN A 294 -27.88 7.97 25.19
C GLN A 294 -28.43 6.64 25.71
N TRP A 295 -29.75 6.52 25.82
CA TRP A 295 -30.42 5.30 26.25
C TRP A 295 -30.20 4.15 25.26
N LYS A 296 -30.39 4.40 23.96
CA LYS A 296 -30.12 3.43 22.89
C LYS A 296 -28.67 2.96 22.92
N ASN A 297 -27.72 3.89 23.06
CA ASN A 297 -26.29 3.56 23.14
C ASN A 297 -25.96 2.70 24.38
N LYS A 298 -26.56 3.01 25.54
CA LYS A 298 -26.41 2.19 26.76
C LYS A 298 -26.96 0.79 26.55
N ILE A 299 -28.15 0.64 25.97
CA ILE A 299 -28.74 -0.68 25.68
C ILE A 299 -27.87 -1.48 24.72
N VAL A 300 -27.43 -0.88 23.61
CA VAL A 300 -26.55 -1.55 22.64
C VAL A 300 -25.25 -2.01 23.30
N THR A 301 -24.69 -1.19 24.19
CA THR A 301 -23.48 -1.53 24.95
C THR A 301 -23.74 -2.72 25.89
N ILE A 302 -24.86 -2.70 26.61
CA ILE A 302 -25.28 -3.80 27.49
C ILE A 302 -25.44 -5.09 26.67
N GLN A 303 -26.18 -5.04 25.55
CA GLN A 303 -26.37 -6.19 24.65
C GLN A 303 -25.06 -6.74 24.11
N ARG A 304 -24.14 -5.87 23.67
CA ARG A 304 -22.82 -6.26 23.17
C ARG A 304 -22.00 -6.95 24.26
N ASN A 305 -22.00 -6.40 25.47
CA ASN A 305 -21.32 -6.99 26.61
C ASN A 305 -21.91 -8.34 26.99
N PHE A 306 -23.24 -8.49 26.94
CA PHE A 306 -23.90 -9.79 27.16
C PHE A 306 -23.48 -10.82 26.11
N ARG A 307 -23.47 -10.47 24.81
CA ARG A 307 -23.02 -11.38 23.75
C ARG A 307 -21.58 -11.85 23.96
N ILE A 308 -20.69 -10.91 24.29
CA ILE A 308 -19.28 -11.21 24.58
C ILE A 308 -19.16 -12.09 25.83
N ALA A 309 -19.89 -11.79 26.90
CA ALA A 309 -19.88 -12.57 28.14
C ALA A 309 -20.40 -13.99 27.93
N ILE A 310 -21.46 -14.17 27.13
CA ILE A 310 -22.00 -15.48 26.77
C ILE A 310 -20.94 -16.27 25.98
N PHE A 311 -20.29 -15.66 24.99
CA PHE A 311 -19.23 -16.30 24.21
C PHE A 311 -18.06 -16.76 25.11
N PHE A 312 -17.55 -15.87 25.96
CA PHE A 312 -16.47 -16.23 26.89
C PHE A 312 -16.89 -17.30 27.90
N LYS A 313 -18.14 -17.27 28.37
CA LYS A 313 -18.69 -18.29 29.26
C LYS A 313 -18.68 -19.66 28.58
N ILE A 314 -19.18 -19.76 27.34
CA ILE A 314 -19.20 -21.00 26.55
C ILE A 314 -17.76 -21.51 26.35
N SER A 315 -16.88 -20.65 25.84
CA SER A 315 -15.47 -20.99 25.57
C SER A 315 -14.71 -21.44 26.84
N LEU A 316 -14.97 -20.81 27.99
CA LEU A 316 -14.40 -21.22 29.27
C LEU A 316 -14.84 -22.64 29.64
N TYR A 317 -16.13 -22.94 29.59
CA TYR A 317 -16.64 -24.27 29.95
C TYR A 317 -16.16 -25.36 28.99
N GLU A 318 -16.12 -25.10 27.68
CA GLU A 318 -15.52 -26.02 26.70
C GLU A 318 -14.06 -26.31 27.02
N SER A 319 -13.29 -25.27 27.34
CA SER A 319 -11.86 -25.42 27.69
C SER A 319 -11.65 -26.17 29.01
N LEU A 320 -12.52 -25.98 30.00
CA LEU A 320 -12.49 -26.71 31.27
C LEU A 320 -12.89 -28.18 31.09
N ILE A 321 -13.90 -28.47 30.26
CA ILE A 321 -14.29 -29.83 29.87
C ILE A 321 -13.13 -30.54 29.18
N ASN A 322 -12.46 -29.90 28.24
CA ASN A 322 -11.32 -30.48 27.54
C ASN A 322 -10.16 -30.81 28.49
N LYS A 323 -9.89 -29.94 29.49
CA LYS A 323 -8.90 -30.23 30.53
C LYS A 323 -9.33 -31.36 31.47
N TRP A 324 -10.60 -31.41 31.84
CA TRP A 324 -11.15 -32.50 32.64
C TRP A 324 -11.01 -33.84 31.93
N ASN A 325 -11.34 -33.93 30.64
CA ASN A 325 -11.20 -35.15 29.86
C ASN A 325 -9.74 -35.62 29.80
N LYS A 326 -8.78 -34.68 29.70
CA LYS A 326 -7.35 -35.01 29.78
C LYS A 326 -6.95 -35.53 31.16
N ALA A 327 -7.37 -34.88 32.23
CA ALA A 327 -7.10 -35.32 33.59
C ALA A 327 -7.73 -36.68 33.89
N GLU A 328 -8.96 -36.92 33.44
CA GLU A 328 -9.66 -38.20 33.55
C GLU A 328 -8.87 -39.33 32.88
N LEU A 329 -8.35 -39.12 31.66
CA LEU A 329 -7.48 -40.08 30.98
C LEU A 329 -6.19 -40.36 31.76
N GLU A 330 -5.60 -39.36 32.40
CA GLU A 330 -4.38 -39.52 33.20
C GLU A 330 -4.64 -40.27 34.51
N VAL A 331 -5.73 -39.98 35.21
CA VAL A 331 -6.18 -40.72 36.40
C VAL A 331 -6.40 -42.20 36.06
N PHE A 332 -7.15 -42.48 34.99
CA PHE A 332 -7.41 -43.86 34.58
C PHE A 332 -6.16 -44.61 34.11
N LYS A 333 -5.20 -43.92 33.48
CA LYS A 333 -3.89 -44.51 33.13
C LYS A 333 -3.06 -44.84 34.37
N LYS A 334 -3.06 -43.99 35.41
CA LYS A 334 -2.36 -44.23 36.68
C LYS A 334 -2.93 -45.44 37.44
N THR A 335 -4.25 -45.64 37.42
CA THR A 335 -4.93 -46.78 38.07
C THR A 335 -4.86 -48.10 37.29
N SER A 336 -4.44 -48.09 36.02
CA SER A 336 -4.48 -49.23 35.10
C SER A 336 -3.36 -50.28 35.27
N THR A 337 -2.49 -50.16 36.28
CA THR A 337 -1.42 -51.16 36.52
C THR A 337 -1.88 -52.43 37.24
N LYS A 338 -3.15 -52.55 37.66
CA LYS A 338 -3.72 -53.84 38.10
C LYS A 338 -5.16 -54.01 37.58
N HIS A 339 -5.33 -54.97 36.67
CA HIS A 339 -6.61 -55.54 36.23
C HIS A 339 -7.66 -54.60 35.62
N PHE A 340 -7.45 -54.11 34.39
CA PHE A 340 -8.58 -53.92 33.48
C PHE A 340 -8.22 -54.38 32.06
N ARG A 341 -8.92 -55.44 31.63
CA ARG A 341 -8.86 -56.02 30.28
C ARG A 341 -9.12 -54.90 29.26
N ARG A 342 -8.11 -54.58 28.43
CA ARG A 342 -8.23 -53.68 27.27
C ARG A 342 -9.48 -54.04 26.46
N ARG A 343 -10.55 -53.24 26.55
CA ARG A 343 -11.52 -53.14 25.44
C ARG A 343 -10.79 -52.42 24.31
N ARG A 344 -10.78 -53.06 23.14
CA ARG A 344 -10.04 -52.67 21.93
C ARG A 344 -10.19 -51.16 21.66
N ALA A 345 -9.05 -50.49 21.55
CA ALA A 345 -8.97 -49.23 20.84
C ALA A 345 -9.33 -49.50 19.38
N ILE A 346 -10.46 -48.98 18.93
CA ILE A 346 -10.78 -48.91 17.51
C ILE A 346 -9.78 -47.92 16.91
N SER A 347 -9.02 -48.40 15.93
CA SER A 347 -8.08 -47.64 15.12
C SER A 347 -8.72 -46.36 14.58
N ILE A 348 -8.26 -45.20 15.04
CA ILE A 348 -8.59 -43.90 14.46
C ILE A 348 -7.52 -43.60 13.40
N SER A 349 -7.66 -44.23 12.24
CA SER A 349 -7.12 -43.69 11.00
C SER A 349 -8.30 -43.20 10.17
N ASN A 350 -8.36 -41.89 9.93
CA ASN A 350 -9.31 -41.18 9.07
C ASN A 350 -10.66 -40.77 9.68
N ILE A 351 -10.66 -39.85 10.65
CA ILE A 351 -11.81 -38.97 10.85
C ILE A 351 -11.32 -37.53 11.03
N LYS A 352 -11.40 -36.76 9.94
CA LYS A 352 -11.46 -35.29 9.99
C LYS A 352 -12.77 -34.91 10.67
N GLN A 353 -12.82 -34.84 12.00
CA GLN A 353 -13.89 -34.14 12.72
C GLN A 353 -13.49 -33.90 14.18
N GLU A 354 -13.35 -32.62 14.51
CA GLU A 354 -13.06 -32.02 15.82
C GLU A 354 -14.14 -32.26 16.91
N ARG A 355 -14.86 -33.39 16.89
CA ARG A 355 -15.97 -33.64 17.84
C ARG A 355 -16.01 -35.01 18.52
N SER A 356 -15.02 -35.88 18.36
CA SER A 356 -15.06 -37.22 18.97
C SER A 356 -13.98 -37.45 20.04
N ILE A 357 -14.15 -36.81 21.20
CA ILE A 357 -13.66 -37.37 22.48
C ILE A 357 -14.89 -37.65 23.37
N GLU A 358 -15.96 -38.18 22.80
CA GLU A 358 -17.11 -38.73 23.56
C GLU A 358 -16.95 -40.22 23.85
N GLY A 359 -15.93 -40.89 23.29
CA GLY A 359 -15.79 -42.34 23.37
C GLY A 359 -15.00 -42.89 24.57
N CYS A 360 -14.53 -42.08 25.52
CA CYS A 360 -13.63 -42.54 26.59
C CYS A 360 -13.82 -41.84 27.96
N SER A 361 -14.97 -41.24 28.24
CA SER A 361 -15.24 -40.70 29.59
C SER A 361 -16.21 -41.55 30.38
N SER A 362 -15.84 -41.87 31.62
CA SER A 362 -16.67 -42.57 32.60
C SER A 362 -17.79 -41.71 33.17
N ILE A 363 -17.61 -40.38 33.18
CA ILE A 363 -18.56 -39.40 33.72
C ILE A 363 -19.25 -38.63 32.57
N PRO A 364 -20.59 -38.51 32.55
CA PRO A 364 -21.32 -37.70 31.56
C PRO A 364 -20.96 -36.20 31.58
N THR A 365 -21.04 -35.52 30.44
CA THR A 365 -20.68 -34.10 30.29
C THR A 365 -21.49 -33.17 31.20
N ASP A 366 -22.78 -33.44 31.40
CA ASP A 366 -23.66 -32.61 32.24
C ASP A 366 -23.33 -32.72 33.73
N ILE A 367 -22.85 -33.89 34.16
CA ILE A 367 -22.34 -34.12 35.51
C ILE A 367 -21.00 -33.39 35.69
N LYS A 368 -20.09 -33.45 34.71
CA LYS A 368 -18.84 -32.67 34.73
C LYS A 368 -19.11 -31.18 34.85
N LEU A 369 -20.06 -30.67 34.07
CA LEU A 369 -20.49 -29.27 34.12
C LEU A 369 -21.10 -28.89 35.47
N TYR A 370 -21.85 -29.78 36.12
CA TYR A 370 -22.42 -29.55 37.44
C TYR A 370 -21.33 -29.25 38.48
N TYR A 371 -20.38 -30.17 38.64
CA TYR A 371 -19.30 -30.04 39.64
C TYR A 371 -18.39 -28.84 39.34
N MET A 372 -18.11 -28.56 38.06
CA MET A 372 -17.38 -27.34 37.67
C MET A 372 -18.15 -26.07 38.02
N LYS A 373 -19.46 -26.01 37.74
CA LYS A 373 -20.31 -24.85 38.05
C LYS A 373 -20.37 -24.60 39.56
N GLU A 374 -20.57 -25.65 40.36
CA GLU A 374 -20.61 -25.55 41.82
C GLU A 374 -19.25 -25.10 42.40
N TYR A 375 -18.14 -25.63 41.90
CA TYR A 375 -16.81 -25.17 42.29
C TYR A 375 -16.59 -23.69 41.97
N ILE A 376 -16.88 -23.28 40.73
CA ILE A 376 -16.75 -21.88 40.28
C ILE A 376 -17.62 -20.96 41.13
N LYS A 377 -18.89 -21.33 41.35
CA LYS A 377 -19.86 -20.57 42.14
C LYS A 377 -19.37 -20.37 43.58
N THR A 378 -18.86 -21.43 44.20
CA THR A 378 -18.30 -21.38 45.57
C THR A 378 -17.08 -20.47 45.62
N ARG A 379 -16.15 -20.60 44.66
CA ARG A 379 -14.94 -19.77 44.60
C ARG A 379 -15.27 -18.29 44.38
N VAL A 380 -16.21 -17.98 43.49
CA VAL A 380 -16.67 -16.61 43.24
C VAL A 380 -17.39 -16.01 44.46
N LYS A 381 -18.19 -16.81 45.17
CA LYS A 381 -18.85 -16.40 46.42
C LYS A 381 -17.83 -16.05 47.49
N ASN A 382 -16.79 -16.85 47.66
CA ASN A 382 -15.69 -16.57 48.60
C ASN A 382 -14.96 -15.28 48.23
N PHE A 383 -14.59 -15.11 46.96
CA PHE A 383 -13.96 -13.87 46.48
C PHE A 383 -14.85 -12.64 46.71
N THR A 384 -16.16 -12.74 46.49
CA THR A 384 -17.08 -11.62 46.71
C THR A 384 -17.17 -11.24 48.18
N ARG A 385 -17.15 -12.23 49.08
CA ARG A 385 -17.07 -12.00 50.54
C ARG A 385 -15.76 -11.29 50.90
N GLU A 386 -14.62 -11.81 50.47
CA GLU A 386 -13.29 -11.18 50.67
C GLU A 386 -13.26 -9.74 50.16
N TYR A 387 -13.79 -9.50 48.95
CA TYR A 387 -13.84 -8.17 48.34
C TYR A 387 -14.73 -7.19 49.09
N ASN A 388 -15.87 -7.65 49.61
CA ASN A 388 -16.76 -6.83 50.41
C ASN A 388 -16.10 -6.44 51.74
N THR A 389 -15.44 -7.40 52.41
CA THR A 389 -14.66 -7.13 53.63
C THR A 389 -13.55 -6.11 53.36
N TYR A 390 -12.78 -6.29 52.29
CA TYR A 390 -11.78 -5.32 51.82
C TYR A 390 -12.38 -3.94 51.61
N LYS A 391 -13.54 -3.83 50.94
CA LYS A 391 -14.18 -2.53 50.65
C LYS A 391 -14.60 -1.81 51.92
N VAL A 392 -15.06 -2.54 52.93
CA VAL A 392 -15.42 -1.99 54.24
C VAL A 392 -14.18 -1.50 54.98
N GLN A 393 -13.13 -2.33 55.06
CA GLN A 393 -11.85 -1.97 55.68
C GLN A 393 -11.20 -0.77 55.00
N PHE A 394 -11.13 -0.77 53.67
CA PHE A 394 -10.59 0.34 52.88
C PHE A 394 -11.34 1.65 53.16
N LYS A 395 -12.68 1.62 53.20
CA LYS A 395 -13.47 2.82 53.52
C LYS A 395 -13.23 3.32 54.95
N LYS A 396 -13.04 2.40 55.91
CA LYS A 396 -12.77 2.75 57.31
C LYS A 396 -11.40 3.44 57.44
N ILE A 397 -10.35 2.80 56.92
CA ILE A 397 -8.98 3.32 56.90
C ILE A 397 -8.90 4.63 56.11
N HIS A 398 -9.59 4.73 54.97
CA HIS A 398 -9.61 5.97 54.20
C HIS A 398 -10.24 7.13 54.96
N LYS A 399 -11.33 6.90 55.70
CA LYS A 399 -11.95 7.93 56.55
C LYS A 399 -11.04 8.32 57.73
N GLU A 400 -10.38 7.35 58.35
CA GLU A 400 -9.44 7.58 59.46
C GLU A 400 -8.20 8.36 59.00
N ASN A 401 -7.59 7.98 57.88
CA ASN A 401 -6.47 8.70 57.27
C ASN A 401 -6.86 10.12 56.82
N MET A 402 -8.08 10.32 56.30
CA MET A 402 -8.58 11.66 55.99
C MET A 402 -8.74 12.51 57.26
N LYS A 403 -9.21 11.95 58.39
CA LYS A 403 -9.28 12.67 59.67
C LYS A 403 -7.90 13.01 60.22
N ASN A 404 -6.96 12.06 60.18
CA ASN A 404 -5.60 12.25 60.69
C ASN A 404 -4.83 13.33 59.91
N ARG A 405 -5.07 13.47 58.59
CA ARG A 405 -4.49 14.55 57.76
C ARG A 405 -4.85 15.97 58.19
N TYR A 406 -5.96 16.16 58.92
CA TYR A 406 -6.38 17.48 59.40
C TYR A 406 -5.84 17.82 60.80
N ILE A 407 -5.13 16.90 61.47
CA ILE A 407 -4.55 17.10 62.79
C ILE A 407 -3.04 17.29 62.61
N LEU A 408 -2.53 18.50 62.82
CA LEU A 408 -1.08 18.78 62.76
C LEU A 408 -0.33 17.90 63.77
N GLY A 409 0.68 17.16 63.30
CA GLY A 409 1.61 16.39 64.14
C GLY A 409 1.31 14.90 64.32
N LYS A 410 0.31 14.32 63.64
CA LYS A 410 0.08 12.86 63.60
C LYS A 410 0.44 12.27 62.24
N ASP A 411 1.63 11.69 62.13
CA ASP A 411 2.10 10.97 60.93
C ASP A 411 1.72 9.49 60.89
N ASP A 412 0.82 9.04 61.79
CA ASP A 412 0.29 7.68 61.79
C ASP A 412 -0.73 7.47 60.66
N ILE A 413 -0.22 7.27 59.44
CA ILE A 413 -1.01 6.85 58.28
C ILE A 413 -1.20 5.34 58.38
N LEU A 414 -2.44 4.90 58.55
CA LEU A 414 -2.80 3.48 58.51
C LEU A 414 -2.59 2.95 57.09
N GLU A 415 -1.88 1.83 56.98
CA GLU A 415 -1.63 1.18 55.69
C GLU A 415 -2.94 0.64 55.09
N TYR A 416 -3.09 0.81 53.78
CA TYR A 416 -4.28 0.30 53.09
C TYR A 416 -4.18 -1.23 52.95
N PRO A 417 -5.29 -1.97 53.17
CA PRO A 417 -5.28 -3.41 52.99
C PRO A 417 -4.98 -3.77 51.53
N GLU A 418 -4.40 -4.94 51.29
CA GLU A 418 -4.20 -5.42 49.94
C GLU A 418 -5.53 -5.76 49.25
N LYS A 419 -5.66 -5.39 47.97
CA LYS A 419 -6.84 -5.70 47.19
C LYS A 419 -6.88 -7.18 46.81
N PRO A 420 -7.96 -7.93 47.14
CA PRO A 420 -8.06 -9.32 46.76
C PRO A 420 -8.06 -9.47 45.24
N LYS A 421 -7.27 -10.43 44.74
CA LYS A 421 -7.09 -10.69 43.30
C LYS A 421 -8.27 -11.50 42.77
N LYS A 422 -8.79 -11.12 41.61
CA LYS A 422 -9.88 -11.86 40.95
C LYS A 422 -9.45 -13.32 40.71
N PRO A 423 -10.28 -14.33 41.05
CA PRO A 423 -9.92 -15.72 40.88
C PRO A 423 -9.75 -16.02 39.39
N ARG A 424 -8.60 -16.62 39.04
CA ARG A 424 -8.31 -17.03 37.66
C ARG A 424 -8.65 -18.51 37.54
N ILE A 425 -9.94 -18.81 37.44
CA ILE A 425 -10.49 -20.18 37.44
C ILE A 425 -9.69 -21.14 36.55
N PHE A 426 -9.35 -20.73 35.32
CA PHE A 426 -8.61 -21.58 34.39
C PHE A 426 -7.17 -21.94 34.83
N LYS A 427 -6.53 -21.07 35.64
CA LYS A 427 -5.20 -21.29 36.22
C LYS A 427 -5.27 -22.01 37.57
N GLU A 428 -6.33 -21.80 38.34
CA GLU A 428 -6.55 -22.46 39.63
C GLU A 428 -7.00 -23.93 39.45
N MET A 429 -7.63 -24.25 38.32
CA MET A 429 -7.99 -25.62 37.93
C MET A 429 -6.76 -26.36 37.38
N ASN A 430 -5.91 -26.79 38.30
CA ASN A 430 -4.77 -27.68 38.05
C ASN A 430 -5.20 -29.15 38.05
N LEU A 431 -4.30 -30.02 37.59
CA LEU A 431 -4.53 -31.46 37.49
C LEU A 431 -5.04 -32.06 38.81
N GLU A 432 -4.37 -31.78 39.93
CA GLU A 432 -4.77 -32.23 41.27
C GLU A 432 -6.19 -31.79 41.67
N ARG A 433 -6.63 -30.60 41.22
CA ARG A 433 -8.00 -30.13 41.48
C ARG A 433 -9.02 -30.88 40.62
N TYR A 434 -8.66 -31.23 39.38
CA TYR A 434 -9.47 -32.11 38.55
C TYR A 434 -9.54 -33.52 39.13
N GLU A 435 -8.43 -34.08 39.61
CA GLU A 435 -8.40 -35.41 40.25
C GLU A 435 -9.36 -35.47 41.45
N ASN A 436 -9.35 -34.44 42.31
CA ASN A 436 -10.27 -34.32 43.44
C ASN A 436 -11.75 -34.19 43.02
N LEU A 437 -12.04 -33.44 41.95
CA LEU A 437 -13.41 -33.30 41.45
C LEU A 437 -13.90 -34.59 40.76
N ILE A 438 -12.99 -35.30 40.08
CA ILE A 438 -13.27 -36.61 39.46
C ILE A 438 -13.56 -37.66 40.53
N SER A 439 -12.74 -37.74 41.59
CA SER A 439 -12.96 -38.69 42.69
C SER A 439 -14.26 -38.40 43.43
N THR A 440 -14.56 -37.13 43.71
CA THR A 440 -15.84 -36.71 44.31
C THR A 440 -17.01 -37.12 43.41
N ALA A 441 -16.92 -36.86 42.11
CA ALA A 441 -17.97 -37.22 41.16
C ALA A 441 -18.20 -38.73 41.06
N LEU A 442 -17.14 -39.55 41.07
CA LEU A 442 -17.22 -41.00 41.05
C LEU A 442 -17.77 -41.58 42.36
N ASN A 443 -17.42 -40.99 43.50
CA ASN A 443 -17.96 -41.40 44.81
C ASN A 443 -19.47 -41.09 44.93
N GLU A 444 -19.95 -40.03 44.28
CA GLU A 444 -21.36 -39.61 44.28
C GLU A 444 -22.16 -40.17 43.09
N GLN A 445 -21.74 -41.30 42.50
CA GLN A 445 -22.37 -41.88 41.30
C GLN A 445 -23.87 -42.15 41.47
N SER A 446 -24.31 -42.55 42.68
CA SER A 446 -25.73 -42.78 43.00
C SER A 446 -26.60 -41.52 42.86
N ARG A 447 -26.02 -40.32 42.97
CA ARG A 447 -26.73 -39.03 42.92
C ARG A 447 -26.83 -38.44 41.52
N TRP A 448 -26.22 -39.07 40.51
CA TRP A 448 -26.17 -38.49 39.16
C TRP A 448 -27.56 -38.33 38.54
N GLN A 449 -28.48 -39.27 38.76
CA GLN A 449 -29.86 -39.16 38.26
C GLN A 449 -30.63 -37.98 38.86
N GLU A 450 -30.42 -37.69 40.15
CA GLU A 450 -30.98 -36.51 40.83
C GLU A 450 -30.41 -35.21 40.26
N ILE A 451 -29.10 -35.18 40.02
CA ILE A 451 -28.41 -34.01 39.46
C ILE A 451 -28.91 -33.71 38.03
N LEU A 452 -29.05 -34.74 37.19
CA LEU A 452 -29.53 -34.60 35.82
C LEU A 452 -30.98 -34.12 35.78
N SER A 453 -31.87 -34.73 36.56
CA SER A 453 -33.28 -34.31 36.64
C SER A 453 -33.45 -32.88 37.18
N CYS A 454 -32.60 -32.44 38.11
CA CYS A 454 -32.57 -31.05 38.55
C CYS A 454 -32.16 -30.06 37.45
N GLN A 455 -31.22 -30.45 36.57
CA GLN A 455 -30.80 -29.61 35.43
C GLN A 455 -31.89 -29.50 34.36
N ASP A 456 -32.58 -30.60 34.05
CA ASP A 456 -33.67 -30.63 33.07
C ASP A 456 -34.86 -29.78 33.52
N ASN A 457 -35.19 -29.82 34.82
CA ASN A 457 -36.25 -29.00 35.41
C ASN A 457 -35.94 -27.50 35.38
N LEU A 458 -34.67 -27.11 35.49
CA LEU A 458 -34.24 -25.71 35.32
C LEU A 458 -34.40 -25.26 33.86
N HIS A 459 -34.00 -26.09 32.91
CA HIS A 459 -34.11 -25.80 31.48
C HIS A 459 -35.58 -25.67 31.02
N MET A 460 -36.47 -26.51 31.55
CA MET A 460 -37.91 -26.47 31.28
C MET A 460 -38.61 -25.22 31.84
N LYS A 461 -38.20 -24.72 33.02
CA LYS A 461 -38.73 -23.47 33.60
C LYS A 461 -38.34 -22.25 32.78
N ASP A 462 -37.09 -22.19 32.30
CA ASP A 462 -36.61 -21.10 31.44
C ASP A 462 -37.33 -21.08 30.07
N TYR A 463 -37.69 -22.26 29.54
CA TYR A 463 -38.43 -22.37 28.28
C TYR A 463 -39.90 -21.92 28.42
N LYS A 464 -40.59 -22.33 29.50
CA LYS A 464 -41.98 -21.91 29.77
C LYS A 464 -42.13 -20.40 30.00
N GLN A 465 -41.11 -19.74 30.58
CA GLN A 465 -41.13 -18.29 30.74
C GLN A 465 -40.99 -17.52 29.42
N ARG A 466 -40.33 -18.10 28.40
CA ARG A 466 -40.18 -17.47 27.07
C ARG A 466 -41.43 -17.56 26.19
N ILE A 467 -42.37 -18.45 26.50
CA ILE A 467 -43.62 -18.62 25.73
C ILE A 467 -44.73 -17.68 26.24
N LYS A 468 -44.58 -17.14 27.47
CA LYS A 468 -45.59 -16.26 28.10
C LYS A 468 -45.39 -14.76 27.82
N TYR A 469 -44.33 -14.36 27.12
CA TYR A 469 -44.04 -12.99 26.70
C TYR A 469 -43.76 -13.01 25.20
#